data_AF-A0A2H4VNS3-F1
#
_entry.id   AF-A0A2H4VNS3-F1
#
_cell.length_a   1.000
_cell.length_b   1.000
_cell.length_c   1.000
_cell.angle_alpha   90.00
_cell.angle_beta   90.00
_cell.angle_gamma   90.00
#
_symmetry.space_group_name_H-M   'P 1'
#
loop_
_entity.id
_entity.type
_entity.pdbx_description
1 polymer ?
#
loop_
_entity_poly.entity_id
_entity_poly.type
_entity_poly.pdbx_seq_one_letter_code
_entity_poly.pdbx_strand_id
1 'polypeptide(L)'
;MESTEYDILNYDKLKKQLSFNFAENKAINDLNIKPDAFIPVLFSLKFGGDWSFKTSELEAMAVKEKITRYNENTGEGYTLERVTLFVNPCLISNEGKVLRLEKCGAKNERELVERPFRVKLDAEDIVQAELNPKIMEISLKRIKGPLSFSGSAAYGVSHEIEHLAGCERTGKFLWEFKYRVQG
;
A
#
# COMPACT_ATOMS: atom_id res chain seq x y z
N MET A 1 -34.01 -13.75 -27.21
CA MET A 1 -33.00 -12.78 -27.71
C MET A 1 -32.84 -11.74 -26.63
N GLU A 2 -31.85 -11.89 -25.76
CA GLU A 2 -31.58 -10.98 -24.62
C GLU A 2 -30.06 -10.89 -24.31
N SER A 3 -29.19 -11.40 -25.19
CA SER A 3 -27.75 -11.56 -24.93
C SER A 3 -26.86 -10.44 -25.48
N THR A 4 -27.36 -9.60 -26.39
CA THR A 4 -26.50 -8.70 -27.19
C THR A 4 -25.92 -7.53 -26.38
N GLU A 5 -26.69 -6.92 -25.47
CA GLU A 5 -26.19 -5.80 -24.65
C GLU A 5 -25.23 -6.26 -23.55
N TYR A 6 -25.47 -7.44 -22.96
CA TYR A 6 -24.60 -8.03 -21.94
C TYR A 6 -23.23 -8.39 -22.52
N ASP A 7 -23.20 -8.94 -23.73
CA ASP A 7 -21.97 -9.30 -24.44
C ASP A 7 -21.15 -8.06 -24.85
N ILE A 8 -21.82 -6.98 -25.28
CA ILE A 8 -21.18 -5.69 -25.61
C ILE A 8 -20.56 -5.04 -24.36
N LEU A 9 -21.29 -5.01 -23.24
CA LEU A 9 -20.81 -4.45 -21.98
C LEU A 9 -19.57 -5.20 -21.46
N ASN A 10 -19.53 -6.51 -21.65
CA ASN A 10 -18.40 -7.35 -21.27
C ASN A 10 -17.18 -7.10 -22.17
N TYR A 11 -17.41 -6.92 -23.48
CA TYR A 11 -16.34 -6.57 -24.42
C TYR A 11 -15.71 -5.19 -24.11
N ASP A 12 -16.51 -4.17 -23.84
CA ASP A 12 -16.02 -2.83 -23.50
C ASP A 12 -15.24 -2.83 -22.17
N LYS A 13 -15.72 -3.58 -21.18
CA LYS A 13 -15.00 -3.78 -19.92
C LYS A 13 -13.64 -4.43 -20.15
N LEU A 14 -13.59 -5.51 -20.93
CA LEU A 14 -12.34 -6.19 -21.27
C LEU A 14 -11.37 -5.24 -22.00
N LYS A 15 -11.87 -4.46 -22.97
CA LYS A 15 -11.07 -3.46 -23.70
C LYS A 15 -10.46 -2.43 -22.76
N LYS A 16 -11.25 -1.91 -21.80
CA LYS A 16 -10.76 -0.96 -20.78
C LYS A 16 -9.71 -1.57 -19.88
N GLN A 17 -9.91 -2.81 -19.43
CA GLN A 17 -8.94 -3.53 -18.59
C GLN A 17 -7.62 -3.78 -19.33
N LEU A 18 -7.68 -4.17 -20.60
CA LEU A 18 -6.48 -4.36 -21.43
C LEU A 18 -5.74 -3.04 -21.65
N SER A 19 -6.44 -1.97 -22.05
CA SER A 19 -5.85 -0.64 -22.20
C SER A 19 -5.18 -0.15 -20.92
N PHE A 20 -5.80 -0.39 -19.77
CA PHE A 20 -5.23 -0.05 -18.47
C PHE A 20 -3.95 -0.84 -18.19
N ASN A 21 -3.94 -2.16 -18.41
CA ASN A 21 -2.74 -2.98 -18.24
C ASN A 21 -1.60 -2.57 -19.20
N PHE A 22 -1.92 -2.15 -20.43
CA PHE A 22 -0.90 -1.61 -21.34
C PHE A 22 -0.31 -0.28 -20.83
N ALA A 23 -1.14 0.59 -20.26
CA ALA A 23 -0.68 1.82 -19.62
C ALA A 23 0.20 1.54 -18.40
N GLU A 24 -0.15 0.54 -17.57
CA GLU A 24 0.70 0.08 -16.45
C GLU A 24 2.08 -0.38 -16.96
N ASN A 25 2.12 -1.27 -17.95
CA ASN A 25 3.37 -1.76 -18.53
C ASN A 25 4.21 -0.63 -19.13
N LYS A 26 3.58 0.31 -19.84
CA LYS A 26 4.27 1.48 -20.37
C LYS A 26 4.86 2.32 -19.24
N ALA A 27 4.11 2.58 -18.19
CA ALA A 27 4.57 3.38 -17.06
C ALA A 27 5.75 2.74 -16.32
N ILE A 28 5.75 1.41 -16.15
CA ILE A 28 6.88 0.65 -15.56
C ILE A 28 8.14 0.81 -16.43
N ASN A 29 7.98 0.70 -17.76
CA ASN A 29 9.08 0.87 -18.70
C ASN A 29 9.60 2.32 -18.73
N ASP A 30 8.70 3.30 -18.74
CA ASP A 30 9.05 4.73 -18.73
C ASP A 30 9.76 5.12 -17.43
N LEU A 31 9.40 4.48 -16.30
CA LEU A 31 10.13 4.61 -15.04
C LEU A 31 11.50 3.93 -15.07
N ASN A 32 11.75 2.99 -15.99
CA ASN A 32 12.95 2.17 -16.06
C ASN A 32 13.25 1.46 -14.72
N ILE A 33 12.24 0.84 -14.13
CA ILE A 33 12.36 0.04 -12.91
C ILE A 33 12.20 -1.44 -13.25
N LYS A 34 12.84 -2.34 -12.48
CA LYS A 34 12.62 -3.79 -12.64
C LYS A 34 11.11 -4.08 -12.49
N PRO A 35 10.45 -4.78 -13.44
CA PRO A 35 9.01 -5.03 -13.38
C PRO A 35 8.57 -5.69 -12.06
N ASP A 36 9.37 -6.65 -11.57
CA ASP A 36 9.09 -7.38 -10.33
C ASP A 36 9.11 -6.45 -9.10
N ALA A 37 9.93 -5.40 -9.12
CA ALA A 37 9.99 -4.41 -8.04
C ALA A 37 8.72 -3.57 -7.96
N PHE A 38 7.96 -3.49 -9.06
CA PHE A 38 6.72 -2.72 -9.12
C PHE A 38 5.48 -3.51 -8.69
N ILE A 39 5.60 -4.84 -8.50
CA ILE A 39 4.48 -5.72 -8.08
C ILE A 39 3.76 -5.19 -6.82
N PRO A 40 4.45 -4.78 -5.74
CA PRO A 40 3.78 -4.24 -4.55
C PRO A 40 2.90 -3.02 -4.84
N VAL A 41 3.30 -2.15 -5.79
CA VAL A 41 2.47 -1.01 -6.21
C VAL A 41 1.22 -1.52 -6.90
N LEU A 42 1.34 -2.42 -7.88
CA LEU A 42 0.19 -2.97 -8.59
C LEU A 42 -0.84 -3.59 -7.63
N PHE A 43 -0.37 -4.32 -6.62
CA PHE A 43 -1.26 -4.92 -5.61
C PHE A 43 -1.88 -3.87 -4.69
N SER A 44 -1.12 -2.87 -4.25
CA SER A 44 -1.66 -1.77 -3.46
C SER A 44 -2.73 -0.98 -4.22
N LEU A 45 -2.56 -0.77 -5.52
CA LEU A 45 -3.53 -0.09 -6.38
C LEU A 45 -4.79 -0.92 -6.64
N LYS A 46 -4.64 -2.24 -6.88
CA LYS A 46 -5.76 -3.12 -7.27
C LYS A 46 -6.54 -3.67 -6.08
N PHE A 47 -5.85 -3.94 -4.97
CA PHE A 47 -6.41 -4.63 -3.80
C PHE A 47 -6.38 -3.78 -2.52
N GLY A 48 -5.69 -2.64 -2.54
CA GLY A 48 -5.50 -1.78 -1.37
C GLY A 48 -4.48 -2.35 -0.39
N GLY A 49 -4.21 -1.60 0.69
CA GLY A 49 -3.25 -1.99 1.72
C GLY A 49 -1.79 -1.74 1.35
N ASP A 50 -0.92 -2.14 2.27
CA ASP A 50 0.52 -2.17 2.11
C ASP A 50 0.91 -3.57 1.59
N TRP A 51 2.01 -3.65 0.84
CA TRP A 51 2.47 -4.90 0.24
C TRP A 51 3.99 -4.97 0.22
N SER A 52 4.54 -6.17 0.32
CA SER A 52 5.95 -6.46 0.12
C SER A 52 6.13 -7.67 -0.79
N PHE A 53 7.29 -7.72 -1.44
CA PHE A 53 7.69 -8.78 -2.33
C PHE A 53 9.19 -9.00 -2.20
N LYS A 54 9.61 -10.26 -2.11
CA LYS A 54 11.01 -10.64 -1.94
C LYS A 54 11.40 -11.79 -2.85
N THR A 55 12.57 -11.66 -3.47
CA THR A 55 13.29 -12.71 -4.19
C THR A 55 14.70 -12.83 -3.62
N SER A 56 15.57 -13.66 -4.23
CA SER A 56 16.98 -13.73 -3.85
C SER A 56 17.78 -12.45 -4.13
N GLU A 57 17.32 -11.60 -5.05
CA GLU A 57 18.09 -10.43 -5.56
C GLU A 57 17.34 -9.10 -5.40
N LEU A 58 16.14 -9.12 -4.85
CA LEU A 58 15.25 -7.97 -4.80
C LEU A 58 14.33 -8.04 -3.60
N GLU A 59 14.29 -6.96 -2.84
CA GLU A 59 13.28 -6.68 -1.84
C GLU A 59 12.51 -5.43 -2.28
N ALA A 60 11.19 -5.47 -2.28
CA ALA A 60 10.37 -4.33 -2.65
C ALA A 60 9.19 -4.23 -1.69
N MET A 61 8.82 -3.01 -1.32
CA MET A 61 7.58 -2.78 -0.56
C MET A 61 6.88 -1.50 -0.97
N ALA A 62 5.57 -1.52 -0.93
CA ALA A 62 4.69 -0.39 -1.19
C ALA A 62 3.91 -0.05 0.08
N VAL A 63 4.03 1.21 0.51
CA VAL A 63 3.33 1.74 1.68
C VAL A 63 2.31 2.78 1.23
N LYS A 64 1.07 2.62 1.70
CA LYS A 64 -0.06 3.45 1.32
C LYS A 64 -0.44 4.45 2.40
N GLU A 65 -0.54 5.71 1.99
CA GLU A 65 -1.11 6.80 2.77
C GLU A 65 -2.46 7.21 2.18
N LYS A 66 -3.42 7.50 3.06
CA LYS A 66 -4.72 8.08 2.69
C LYS A 66 -4.74 9.54 3.11
N ILE A 67 -4.92 10.42 2.13
CA ILE A 67 -4.88 11.86 2.31
C ILE A 67 -6.24 12.42 1.91
N THR A 68 -7.11 12.63 2.90
CA THR A 68 -8.44 13.19 2.67
C THR A 68 -8.36 14.72 2.55
N ARG A 69 -9.02 15.25 1.53
CA ARG A 69 -9.30 16.68 1.34
C ARG A 69 -10.80 16.85 1.46
N TYR A 70 -11.22 17.68 2.41
CA TYR A 70 -12.63 17.95 2.67
C TYR A 70 -12.84 19.46 2.76
N ASN A 71 -13.86 19.95 2.06
CA ASN A 71 -14.25 21.35 2.09
C ASN A 71 -15.50 21.49 2.96
N GLU A 72 -15.32 22.05 4.15
CA GLU A 72 -16.40 22.28 5.12
C GLU A 72 -17.53 23.17 4.58
N ASN A 73 -17.23 24.08 3.65
CA ASN A 73 -18.23 25.00 3.10
C ASN A 73 -19.14 24.33 2.08
N THR A 74 -18.61 23.41 1.25
CA THR A 74 -19.40 22.72 0.22
C THR A 74 -19.87 21.34 0.68
N GLY A 75 -19.32 20.80 1.76
CA GLY A 75 -19.58 19.43 2.21
C GLY A 75 -18.98 18.36 1.28
N GLU A 76 -18.10 18.74 0.36
CA GLU A 76 -17.51 17.85 -0.63
C GLU A 76 -16.05 17.50 -0.28
N GLY A 77 -15.64 16.28 -0.60
CA GLY A 77 -14.27 15.84 -0.39
C GLY A 77 -13.88 14.66 -1.24
N TYR A 78 -12.58 14.39 -1.27
CA TYR A 78 -12.00 13.23 -1.92
C TYR A 78 -10.78 12.75 -1.13
N THR A 79 -10.48 11.46 -1.21
CA THR A 79 -9.29 10.87 -0.61
C THR A 79 -8.30 10.53 -1.70
N LEU A 80 -7.13 11.17 -1.64
CA LEU A 80 -5.98 10.75 -2.43
C LEU A 80 -5.39 9.50 -1.78
N GLU A 81 -5.07 8.50 -2.60
CA GLU A 81 -4.24 7.39 -2.16
C GLU A 81 -2.83 7.59 -2.70
N ARG A 82 -1.87 7.74 -1.79
CA ARG A 82 -0.45 7.83 -2.15
C ARG A 82 0.21 6.51 -1.80
N VAL A 83 0.75 5.82 -2.80
CA VAL A 83 1.49 4.59 -2.63
C VAL A 83 2.96 4.89 -2.89
N THR A 84 3.82 4.66 -1.90
CA THR A 84 5.27 4.86 -2.00
C THR A 84 5.95 3.51 -2.09
N LEU A 85 6.58 3.24 -3.23
CA LEU A 85 7.43 2.09 -3.47
C LEU A 85 8.84 2.36 -2.96
N PHE A 86 9.41 1.37 -2.28
CA PHE A 86 10.81 1.30 -1.91
C PHE A 86 11.43 0.03 -2.51
N VAL A 87 12.52 0.20 -3.27
CA VAL A 87 13.31 -0.90 -3.82
C VAL A 87 14.57 -1.08 -2.98
N ASN A 88 14.78 -2.28 -2.48
CA ASN A 88 15.82 -2.65 -1.53
C ASN A 88 15.84 -1.68 -0.33
N PRO A 89 14.74 -1.62 0.45
CA PRO A 89 14.61 -0.66 1.53
C PRO A 89 15.62 -0.90 2.65
N CYS A 90 16.16 0.19 3.20
CA CYS A 90 17.07 0.18 4.34
C CYS A 90 16.46 1.00 5.49
N LEU A 91 16.13 0.33 6.60
CA LEU A 91 15.66 1.00 7.80
C LEU A 91 16.82 1.76 8.47
N ILE A 92 16.71 3.09 8.54
CA ILE A 92 17.70 3.97 9.17
C ILE A 92 17.45 4.07 10.68
N SER A 93 16.20 4.32 11.08
CA SER A 93 15.84 4.45 12.49
C SER A 93 14.36 4.20 12.75
N ASN A 94 14.03 3.88 14.00
CA ASN A 94 12.68 3.78 14.50
C ASN A 94 12.58 4.44 15.88
N GLU A 95 11.38 4.93 16.24
CA GLU A 95 11.13 5.62 17.50
C GLU A 95 9.73 5.34 18.02
N GLY A 96 9.61 5.21 19.34
CA GLY A 96 8.34 5.02 20.04
C GLY A 96 7.86 3.57 19.99
N LYS A 97 6.80 3.29 20.74
CA LYS A 97 6.24 1.96 20.91
C LYS A 97 4.72 2.07 21.06
N VAL A 98 3.98 1.51 20.10
CA VAL A 98 2.53 1.61 20.01
C VAL A 98 1.93 0.22 19.86
N LEU A 99 0.97 -0.11 20.73
CA LEU A 99 0.19 -1.34 20.64
C LEU A 99 -0.93 -1.19 19.62
N ARG A 100 -1.08 -2.16 18.72
CA ARG A 100 -2.08 -2.14 17.64
C ARG A 100 -2.63 -3.52 17.37
N LEU A 101 -3.89 -3.55 16.93
CA LEU A 101 -4.49 -4.76 16.38
C LEU A 101 -4.37 -4.76 14.86
N GLU A 102 -3.56 -5.66 14.31
CA GLU A 102 -3.29 -5.82 12.88
C GLU A 102 -3.86 -7.14 12.36
N LYS A 103 -4.15 -7.20 11.05
CA LYS A 103 -4.46 -8.44 10.33
C LYS A 103 -3.52 -8.54 9.14
N CYS A 104 -2.74 -9.61 9.07
CA CYS A 104 -1.97 -9.96 7.88
C CYS A 104 -2.84 -10.76 6.92
N GLY A 105 -2.69 -10.60 5.60
CA GLY A 105 -3.44 -11.38 4.60
C GLY A 105 -3.21 -12.89 4.69
N ALA A 106 -2.05 -13.32 5.20
CA ALA A 106 -1.73 -14.72 5.45
C ALA A 106 -2.37 -15.28 6.73
N LYS A 107 -2.89 -14.42 7.62
CA LYS A 107 -3.48 -14.81 8.90
C LYS A 107 -5.00 -14.60 8.88
N ASN A 108 -5.72 -15.57 9.44
CA ASN A 108 -7.18 -15.49 9.51
C ASN A 108 -7.65 -14.46 10.54
N GLU A 109 -6.83 -14.17 11.56
CA GLU A 109 -7.22 -13.47 12.76
C GLU A 109 -6.39 -12.20 13.01
N ARG A 110 -6.88 -11.34 13.90
CA ARG A 110 -6.19 -10.12 14.31
C ARG A 110 -5.27 -10.40 15.49
N GLU A 111 -4.07 -9.83 15.43
CA GLU A 111 -3.06 -9.94 16.46
C GLU A 111 -2.73 -8.56 17.03
N LEU A 112 -2.52 -8.51 18.34
CA LEU A 112 -1.98 -7.39 19.08
C LEU A 112 -0.46 -7.39 18.92
N VAL A 113 0.04 -6.39 18.21
CA VAL A 113 1.46 -6.22 17.92
C VAL A 113 1.96 -4.88 18.43
N GLU A 114 3.28 -4.78 18.56
CA GLU A 114 3.98 -3.55 18.91
C GLU A 114 4.67 -2.98 17.68
N ARG A 115 4.38 -1.71 17.37
CA ARG A 115 4.96 -0.98 16.23
C ARG A 115 5.65 0.30 16.68
N PRO A 116 6.69 0.75 15.97
CA PRO A 116 7.25 2.07 16.21
C PRO A 116 6.27 3.17 15.77
N PHE A 117 6.21 4.27 16.54
CA PHE A 117 5.38 5.42 16.17
C PHE A 117 5.95 6.17 14.96
N ARG A 118 7.29 6.23 14.84
CA ARG A 118 8.00 6.83 13.71
C ARG A 118 9.02 5.86 13.14
N VAL A 119 9.21 5.92 11.83
CA VAL A 119 10.27 5.19 11.12
C VAL A 119 10.91 6.12 10.11
N LYS A 120 12.21 5.93 9.91
CA LYS A 120 12.97 6.55 8.83
C LYS A 120 13.65 5.46 8.03
N LEU A 121 13.49 5.49 6.73
CA LEU A 121 14.09 4.53 5.82
C LEU A 121 14.55 5.21 4.54
N ASP A 122 15.52 4.58 3.90
CA ASP A 122 15.95 4.89 2.54
C ASP A 122 15.76 3.66 1.65
N ALA A 123 16.08 3.80 0.38
CA ALA A 123 16.04 2.72 -0.59
C ALA A 123 16.95 3.03 -1.79
N GLU A 124 17.28 2.02 -2.58
CA GLU A 124 18.00 2.22 -3.84
C GLU A 124 17.16 3.04 -4.83
N ASP A 125 15.85 2.83 -4.81
CA ASP A 125 14.89 3.56 -5.62
C ASP A 125 13.60 3.82 -4.85
N ILE A 126 13.03 5.01 -5.05
CA ILE A 126 11.77 5.42 -4.43
C ILE A 126 10.86 6.02 -5.49
N VAL A 127 9.72 5.37 -5.69
CA VAL A 127 8.68 5.82 -6.63
C VAL A 127 7.41 6.11 -5.85
N GLN A 128 6.84 7.28 -6.08
CA GLN A 128 5.56 7.67 -5.51
C GLN A 128 4.48 7.60 -6.60
N ALA A 129 3.44 6.82 -6.34
CA ALA A 129 2.21 6.79 -7.09
C ALA A 129 1.12 7.58 -6.34
N GLU A 130 0.44 8.51 -6.99
CA GLU A 130 -0.72 9.21 -6.42
C GLU A 130 -1.96 8.94 -7.26
N LEU A 131 -2.97 8.31 -6.63
CA LEU A 131 -4.30 8.09 -7.17
C LEU A 131 -5.19 9.26 -6.78
N ASN A 132 -5.64 10.00 -7.79
CA ASN A 132 -6.55 11.10 -7.61
C ASN A 132 -7.94 10.77 -8.18
N PRO A 133 -8.90 10.39 -7.34
CA PRO A 133 -10.24 10.05 -7.82
C PRO A 133 -11.01 11.25 -8.35
N LYS A 134 -10.63 12.49 -8.00
CA LYS A 134 -11.31 13.70 -8.48
C LYS A 134 -11.09 13.94 -9.98
N ILE A 135 -9.89 13.61 -10.47
CA ILE A 135 -9.53 13.77 -11.89
C ILE A 135 -9.34 12.44 -12.62
N MET A 136 -9.55 11.31 -11.91
CA MET A 136 -9.39 9.95 -12.43
C MET A 136 -7.99 9.66 -13.00
N GLU A 137 -6.95 10.14 -12.31
CA GLU A 137 -5.55 10.02 -12.76
C GLU A 137 -4.68 9.29 -11.73
N ILE A 138 -3.73 8.50 -12.26
CA ILE A 138 -2.61 7.92 -11.52
C ILE A 138 -1.34 8.61 -12.00
N SER A 139 -0.70 9.38 -11.12
CA SER A 139 0.58 10.01 -11.43
C SER A 139 1.72 9.23 -10.77
N LEU A 140 2.83 9.07 -11.47
CA LEU A 140 4.03 8.40 -10.97
C LEU A 140 5.21 9.36 -11.02
N LYS A 141 6.02 9.36 -9.97
CA LYS A 141 7.27 10.12 -9.94
C LYS A 141 8.33 9.43 -9.09
N ARG A 142 9.58 9.49 -9.55
CA ARG A 142 10.74 9.17 -8.70
C ARG A 142 10.97 10.30 -7.71
N ILE A 143 11.25 9.95 -6.47
CA ILE A 143 11.58 10.91 -5.40
C ILE A 143 12.88 10.49 -4.72
N LYS A 144 13.49 11.42 -3.97
CA LYS A 144 14.72 11.15 -3.22
C LYS A 144 14.39 10.85 -1.76
N GLY A 145 15.08 9.87 -1.20
CA GLY A 145 15.08 9.59 0.22
C GLY A 145 16.14 10.41 0.98
N PRO A 146 16.29 10.14 2.29
CA PRO A 146 15.48 9.22 3.08
C PRO A 146 14.09 9.80 3.38
N LEU A 147 13.10 8.93 3.62
CA LEU A 147 11.74 9.32 3.99
C LEU A 147 11.44 8.99 5.45
N SER A 148 10.56 9.78 6.06
CA SER A 148 10.10 9.57 7.43
C SER A 148 8.59 9.43 7.47
N PHE A 149 8.12 8.38 8.13
CA PHE A 149 6.70 8.12 8.34
C PHE A 149 6.37 8.15 9.83
N SER A 150 5.11 8.44 10.13
CA SER A 150 4.59 8.38 11.49
C SER A 150 3.17 7.83 11.51
N GLY A 151 2.73 7.34 12.68
CA GLY A 151 1.39 6.80 12.84
C GLY A 151 1.11 5.66 11.87
N SER A 152 -0.07 5.67 11.24
CA SER A 152 -0.55 4.58 10.37
C SER A 152 0.46 4.12 9.32
N ALA A 153 1.12 5.06 8.64
CA ALA A 153 2.11 4.73 7.62
C ALA A 153 3.39 4.11 8.20
N ALA A 154 3.84 4.55 9.39
CA ALA A 154 5.00 3.94 10.06
C ALA A 154 4.72 2.50 10.48
N TYR A 155 3.48 2.21 10.86
CA TYR A 155 3.08 0.84 11.20
C TYR A 155 3.08 -0.06 9.96
N GLY A 156 2.56 0.45 8.83
CA GLY A 156 2.62 -0.23 7.53
C GLY A 156 4.05 -0.53 7.10
N VAL A 157 4.93 0.48 7.09
CA VAL A 157 6.37 0.28 6.84
C VAL A 157 6.95 -0.80 7.74
N SER A 158 6.71 -0.73 9.05
CA SER A 158 7.27 -1.70 9.99
C SER A 158 6.74 -3.11 9.78
N HIS A 159 5.50 -3.25 9.34
CA HIS A 159 4.88 -4.53 8.99
C HIS A 159 5.53 -5.13 7.73
N GLU A 160 5.70 -4.33 6.68
CA GLU A 160 6.30 -4.82 5.44
C GLU A 160 7.80 -5.12 5.58
N ILE A 161 8.55 -4.35 6.37
CA ILE A 161 9.95 -4.66 6.70
C ILE A 161 10.06 -6.01 7.45
N GLU A 162 9.08 -6.35 8.29
CA GLU A 162 9.04 -7.62 9.01
C GLU A 162 8.87 -8.82 8.05
N HIS A 163 7.99 -8.67 7.05
CA HIS A 163 7.83 -9.66 5.97
C HIS A 163 9.10 -9.84 5.16
N LEU A 164 9.75 -8.74 4.76
CA LEU A 164 11.01 -8.79 4.04
C LEU A 164 12.12 -9.47 4.86
N ALA A 165 12.15 -9.26 6.18
CA ALA A 165 13.09 -9.92 7.09
C ALA A 165 12.74 -11.39 7.39
N GLY A 166 11.55 -11.88 7.02
CA GLY A 166 11.08 -13.23 7.34
C GLY A 166 10.88 -13.46 8.84
N CYS A 167 10.68 -12.40 9.61
CA CYS A 167 10.63 -12.44 11.07
C CYS A 167 9.18 -12.27 11.56
N GLU A 168 8.31 -13.26 11.40
CA GLU A 168 6.93 -13.14 11.93
C GLU A 168 6.93 -13.12 13.46
N ARG A 169 6.51 -11.99 14.04
CA ARG A 169 6.24 -11.86 15.46
C ARG A 169 4.88 -12.49 15.77
N THR A 170 4.83 -13.32 16.80
CA THR A 170 3.57 -13.80 17.35
C THR A 170 3.05 -12.77 18.36
N GLY A 171 1.95 -12.11 18.01
CA GLY A 171 1.23 -11.21 18.90
C GLY A 171 0.29 -11.94 19.86
N LYS A 172 -0.34 -11.19 20.77
CA LYS A 172 -1.50 -11.69 21.52
C LYS A 172 -2.73 -11.67 20.63
N PHE A 173 -3.69 -12.53 20.86
CA PHE A 173 -4.85 -12.66 19.99
C PHE A 173 -6.08 -11.88 20.49
N LEU A 174 -7.01 -11.61 19.58
CA LEU A 174 -8.23 -10.86 19.90
C LEU A 174 -9.07 -11.51 21.01
N TRP A 175 -9.13 -12.84 21.11
CA TRP A 175 -9.90 -13.54 22.15
C TRP A 175 -9.30 -13.44 23.55
N GLU A 176 -8.11 -12.87 23.70
CA GLU A 176 -7.52 -12.57 25.01
C GLU A 176 -8.09 -11.28 25.63
N PHE A 177 -8.84 -10.49 24.87
CA PHE A 177 -9.48 -9.27 25.37
C PHE A 177 -10.64 -9.60 26.31
N LYS A 178 -10.82 -8.76 27.33
CA LYS A 178 -11.97 -8.84 28.26
C LYS A 178 -12.97 -7.76 27.91
N TYR A 179 -14.25 -8.14 27.79
CA TYR A 179 -15.34 -7.17 27.71
C TYR A 179 -15.51 -6.47 29.05
N ARG A 180 -15.61 -5.14 29.03
CA ARG A 180 -16.05 -4.31 30.15
C ARG A 180 -17.13 -3.36 29.65
N VAL A 181 -18.35 -3.52 30.14
CA VAL A 181 -19.45 -2.60 29.85
C VAL A 181 -19.29 -1.38 30.77
N GLN A 182 -19.21 -0.19 30.18
CA GLN A 182 -19.27 1.07 30.91
C GLN A 182 -20.71 1.60 30.78
N GLY A 183 -21.34 1.91 31.92
CA GLY A 183 -22.66 2.51 32.00
C GLY A 183 -22.58 4.00 32.31
#